data_AF-A0A0C2I776-F1
#
_entry.id   AF-A0A0C2I776-F1
#
_cell.length_a   1.000
_cell.length_b   1.000
_cell.length_c   1.000
_cell.angle_alpha   90.00
_cell.angle_beta   90.00
_cell.angle_gamma   90.00
#
_symmetry.space_group_name_H-M   'P 1'
#
loop_
_entity.id
_entity.type
_entity.pdbx_description
1 polymer ?
#
loop_
_entity_poly.entity_id
_entity_poly.type
_entity_poly.pdbx_seq_one_letter_code
_entity_poly.pdbx_strand_id
1 'polypeptide(L)'
;MKLENEQKLFMYEDLKSHYLSIIKDDFMKNMFDRCGSYLRNGLHNQYPENNYENDEYKRYKRVLAAIIGSFNDRNYLDRNTSNYYMRWLDEYSSSSSQMTSDIDDFNRLAESMETLNLSSPLNIPTEPSLKELLKWFTLIYEFKFIFGDISCKFTNLNFV
;
A
#
# COMPACT_ATOMS: atom_id res chain seq x y z
N MET A 1 -7.73 -23.46 22.47
CA MET A 1 -7.25 -22.60 21.35
C MET A 1 -7.88 -22.93 20.00
N LYS A 2 -8.13 -24.20 19.62
CA LYS A 2 -8.85 -24.53 18.36
C LYS A 2 -10.32 -24.04 18.31
N LEU A 3 -11.07 -24.21 19.41
CA LEU A 3 -12.50 -23.84 19.46
C LEU A 3 -12.79 -22.33 19.26
N GLU A 4 -11.92 -21.45 19.77
CA GLU A 4 -12.13 -20.00 19.64
C GLU A 4 -11.94 -19.49 18.21
N ASN A 5 -11.06 -20.14 17.43
CA ASN A 5 -10.86 -19.79 16.03
C ASN A 5 -12.03 -20.25 15.16
N GLU A 6 -12.64 -21.39 15.47
CA GLU A 6 -13.83 -21.88 14.77
C GLU A 6 -15.05 -20.98 14.99
N GLN A 7 -15.24 -20.48 16.22
CA GLN A 7 -16.30 -19.50 16.51
C GLN A 7 -16.12 -18.18 15.77
N LYS A 8 -14.88 -17.68 15.67
CA LYS A 8 -14.59 -16.46 14.90
C LYS A 8 -14.89 -16.64 13.42
N LEU A 9 -14.51 -17.79 12.83
CA LEU A 9 -14.78 -18.09 11.43
C LEU A 9 -16.29 -18.10 11.15
N PHE A 10 -17.05 -18.76 12.02
CA PHE A 10 -18.51 -18.85 11.91
C PHE A 10 -19.18 -17.46 11.92
N MET A 11 -18.71 -16.54 12.77
CA MET A 11 -19.25 -15.19 12.84
C MET A 11 -19.02 -14.38 11.55
N TYR A 12 -17.86 -14.56 10.89
CA TYR A 12 -17.57 -13.92 9.60
C TYR A 12 -18.41 -14.51 8.45
N GLU A 13 -18.59 -15.83 8.44
CA GLU A 13 -19.42 -16.49 7.43
C GLU A 13 -20.90 -16.10 7.54
N ASP A 14 -21.41 -15.96 8.75
CA ASP A 14 -22.81 -15.57 8.98
C ASP A 14 -23.06 -14.10 8.58
N LEU A 15 -22.14 -13.19 8.94
CA LEU A 15 -22.17 -11.80 8.51
C LEU A 15 -22.17 -11.70 6.98
N LYS A 16 -21.32 -12.49 6.31
CA LYS A 16 -21.16 -12.48 4.85
C LYS A 16 -22.38 -13.07 4.13
N SER A 17 -22.95 -14.16 4.62
CA SER A 17 -24.07 -14.83 3.94
C SER A 17 -25.40 -14.10 4.12
N HIS A 18 -25.68 -13.55 5.30
CA HIS A 18 -27.00 -12.97 5.61
C HIS A 18 -27.08 -11.46 5.40
N TYR A 19 -26.04 -10.70 5.78
CA TYR A 19 -26.12 -9.24 5.81
C TYR A 19 -25.45 -8.59 4.60
N LEU A 20 -24.30 -9.11 4.17
CA LEU A 20 -23.61 -8.56 3.01
C LEU A 20 -24.30 -8.91 1.68
N SER A 21 -25.01 -10.05 1.59
CA SER A 21 -25.76 -10.43 0.39
C SER A 21 -26.90 -9.47 0.02
N ILE A 22 -27.38 -8.68 0.98
CA ILE A 22 -28.37 -7.60 0.75
C ILE A 22 -27.73 -6.45 -0.03
N ILE A 23 -26.44 -6.22 0.17
CA ILE A 23 -25.70 -5.15 -0.48
C ILE A 23 -25.11 -5.70 -1.78
N LYS A 24 -25.51 -5.13 -2.91
CA LYS A 24 -25.01 -5.58 -4.21
C LYS A 24 -23.51 -5.32 -4.34
N ASP A 25 -22.77 -6.29 -4.88
CA ASP A 25 -21.33 -6.18 -5.12
C ASP A 25 -20.97 -4.91 -5.93
N ASP A 26 -21.77 -4.57 -6.93
CA ASP A 26 -21.58 -3.36 -7.74
C ASP A 26 -21.67 -2.07 -6.90
N PHE A 27 -22.55 -2.06 -5.89
CA PHE A 27 -22.66 -0.93 -4.97
C PHE A 27 -21.40 -0.81 -4.12
N MET A 28 -20.91 -1.92 -3.55
CA MET A 28 -19.68 -1.94 -2.76
C MET A 28 -18.49 -1.48 -3.60
N LYS A 29 -18.33 -2.04 -4.80
CA LYS A 29 -17.26 -1.65 -5.73
C LYS A 29 -17.30 -0.15 -6.05
N ASN A 30 -18.48 0.39 -6.38
CA ASN A 30 -18.65 1.82 -6.64
C ASN A 30 -18.30 2.69 -5.41
N MET A 31 -18.71 2.26 -4.22
CA MET A 31 -18.39 2.96 -2.98
C MET A 31 -16.88 3.00 -2.73
N PHE A 32 -16.20 1.86 -2.84
CA PHE A 32 -14.75 1.78 -2.68
C PHE A 32 -14.00 2.55 -3.77
N ASP A 33 -14.44 2.49 -5.03
CA ASP A 33 -13.86 3.28 -6.12
C ASP A 33 -13.95 4.79 -5.83
N ARG A 34 -15.07 5.26 -5.26
CA ARG A 34 -15.23 6.65 -4.81
C ARG A 34 -14.31 6.99 -3.64
N CYS A 35 -14.21 6.11 -2.65
CA CYS A 35 -13.28 6.30 -1.52
C CYS A 35 -11.82 6.38 -2.00
N GLY A 36 -11.41 5.49 -2.90
CA GLY A 36 -10.08 5.50 -3.50
C GLY A 36 -9.81 6.76 -4.32
N SER A 37 -10.81 7.21 -5.09
CA SER A 37 -10.73 8.48 -5.84
C SER A 37 -10.60 9.68 -4.91
N TYR A 38 -11.32 9.70 -3.79
CA TYR A 38 -11.21 10.74 -2.78
C TYR A 38 -9.81 10.79 -2.14
N LEU A 39 -9.24 9.63 -1.79
CA LEU A 39 -7.88 9.56 -1.28
C LEU A 39 -6.85 10.06 -2.31
N ARG A 40 -7.01 9.70 -3.58
CA ARG A 40 -6.14 10.16 -4.67
C ARG A 40 -6.20 11.67 -4.89
N ASN A 41 -7.40 12.23 -4.87
CA ASN A 41 -7.59 13.66 -5.01
C ASN A 41 -7.08 14.44 -3.78
N GLY A 42 -7.07 13.80 -2.60
CA GLY A 42 -6.46 14.35 -1.39
C GLY A 42 -4.95 14.56 -1.51
N LEU A 43 -4.25 13.65 -2.19
CA LEU A 43 -2.80 13.70 -2.42
C LEU A 43 -2.38 14.91 -3.26
N HIS A 44 -3.12 15.18 -4.35
CA HIS A 44 -2.84 16.30 -5.24
C HIS A 44 -3.00 17.68 -4.57
N ASN A 45 -3.75 17.76 -3.48
CA ASN A 45 -4.04 19.02 -2.80
C ASN A 45 -3.17 19.26 -1.56
N GLN A 46 -2.22 18.37 -1.26
CA GLN A 46 -1.30 18.58 -0.15
C GLN A 46 -0.09 19.39 -0.58
N TYR A 47 0.22 20.40 0.24
CA TYR A 47 1.51 21.06 0.19
C TYR A 47 2.59 20.03 0.55
N PRO A 48 3.74 20.02 -0.16
CA PRO A 48 4.83 19.11 0.16
C PRO A 48 5.17 19.26 1.65
N GLU A 49 5.06 18.14 2.38
CA GLU A 49 5.49 18.06 3.76
C GLU A 49 6.94 18.56 3.82
N ASN A 50 7.21 19.51 4.72
CA ASN A 50 8.44 20.29 4.77
C ASN A 50 9.70 19.46 4.44
N ASN A 51 10.59 20.02 3.62
CA ASN A 51 11.86 19.45 3.13
C ASN A 51 12.87 18.98 4.22
N TYR A 52 12.48 18.93 5.49
CA TYR A 52 13.26 18.45 6.63
C TYR A 52 12.94 17.00 7.02
N GLU A 53 12.19 16.26 6.19
CA GLU A 53 12.02 14.82 6.42
C GLU A 53 13.37 14.10 6.39
N ASN A 54 13.69 13.41 7.49
CA ASN A 54 14.83 12.51 7.60
C ASN A 54 14.76 11.45 6.49
N ASP A 55 15.90 11.14 5.85
CA ASP A 55 15.99 10.14 4.78
C ASP A 55 15.49 8.76 5.22
N GLU A 56 15.62 8.44 6.51
CA GLU A 56 15.03 7.24 7.12
C GLU A 56 13.50 7.23 7.00
N TYR A 57 12.85 8.36 7.28
CA TYR A 57 11.40 8.50 7.22
C TYR A 57 10.89 8.35 5.78
N LYS A 58 11.57 8.96 4.82
CA LYS A 58 11.27 8.78 3.38
C LYS A 58 11.37 7.32 2.98
N ARG A 59 12.37 6.60 3.47
CA ARG A 59 12.53 5.16 3.20
C ARG A 59 11.40 4.33 3.80
N TYR A 60 11.00 4.59 5.04
CA TYR A 60 9.84 3.91 5.64
C TYR A 60 8.56 4.15 4.83
N LYS A 61 8.34 5.38 4.35
CA LYS A 61 7.20 5.67 3.45
C LYS A 61 7.26 4.85 2.16
N ARG A 62 8.43 4.77 1.51
CA ARG A 62 8.63 3.97 0.29
C ARG A 62 8.39 2.48 0.52
N VAL A 63 8.94 1.92 1.61
CA VAL A 63 8.70 0.51 1.98
C VAL A 63 7.21 0.27 2.22
N LEU A 64 6.54 1.16 2.97
CA LEU A 64 5.11 1.03 3.23
C LEU A 64 4.29 1.12 1.93
N ALA A 65 4.61 2.05 1.03
CA ALA A 65 3.97 2.16 -0.28
C ALA A 65 4.13 0.86 -1.10
N ALA A 66 5.32 0.27 -1.11
CA ALA A 66 5.59 -1.00 -1.79
C ALA A 66 4.82 -2.18 -1.16
N ILE A 67 4.72 -2.23 0.17
CA ILE A 67 3.90 -3.20 0.88
C ILE A 67 2.42 -3.05 0.48
N ILE A 68 1.89 -1.83 0.47
CA ILE A 68 0.50 -1.57 0.12
C ILE A 68 0.22 -1.95 -1.34
N GLY A 69 1.13 -1.62 -2.27
CA GLY A 69 1.03 -2.05 -3.67
C GLY A 69 0.99 -3.58 -3.79
N SER A 70 1.92 -4.27 -3.15
CA SER A 70 1.94 -5.73 -3.11
C SER A 70 0.67 -6.31 -2.47
N PHE A 71 0.14 -5.67 -1.42
CA PHE A 71 -1.05 -6.12 -0.71
C PHE A 71 -2.33 -5.92 -1.53
N ASN A 72 -2.39 -4.88 -2.36
CA ASN A 72 -3.50 -4.69 -3.31
C ASN A 72 -3.55 -5.84 -4.33
N ASP A 73 -2.38 -6.25 -4.84
CA ASP A 73 -2.28 -7.28 -5.87
C ASP A 73 -2.38 -8.70 -5.31
N ARG A 74 -1.86 -8.94 -4.10
CA ARG A 74 -1.76 -10.26 -3.47
C ARG A 74 -2.14 -10.18 -1.99
N ASN A 75 -2.66 -11.29 -1.47
CA ASN A 75 -3.13 -11.34 -0.08
C ASN A 75 -2.06 -11.78 0.92
N TYR A 76 -0.84 -12.00 0.44
CA TYR A 76 0.31 -12.36 1.24
C TYR A 76 1.56 -11.71 0.65
N LEU A 77 2.53 -11.47 1.52
CA LEU A 77 3.89 -11.12 1.12
C LEU A 77 4.68 -12.41 1.03
N ASP A 78 5.23 -12.74 -0.13
CA ASP A 78 6.11 -13.90 -0.23
C ASP A 78 7.42 -13.65 0.53
N ARG A 79 8.09 -14.73 0.89
CA ARG A 79 9.30 -14.67 1.72
C ARG A 79 10.40 -13.83 1.06
N ASN A 80 10.54 -13.87 -0.26
CA ASN A 80 11.59 -13.14 -0.95
C ASN A 80 11.29 -11.64 -0.91
N THR A 81 10.05 -11.24 -1.19
CA THR A 81 9.60 -9.84 -1.07
C THR A 81 9.72 -9.33 0.36
N SER A 82 9.37 -10.14 1.37
CA SER A 82 9.52 -9.79 2.78
C SER A 82 10.98 -9.57 3.18
N ASN A 83 11.85 -10.52 2.84
CA ASN A 83 13.28 -10.41 3.11
C ASN A 83 13.88 -9.19 2.39
N TYR A 84 13.43 -8.91 1.17
CA TYR A 84 13.87 -7.74 0.41
C TYR A 84 13.51 -6.43 1.13
N TYR A 85 12.26 -6.27 1.59
CA TYR A 85 11.87 -5.08 2.35
C TYR A 85 12.60 -4.95 3.69
N MET A 86 12.81 -6.07 4.40
CA MET A 86 13.58 -6.06 5.65
C MET A 86 15.02 -5.61 5.42
N ARG A 87 15.69 -6.13 4.38
CA ARG A 87 17.05 -5.68 4.01
C ARG A 87 17.09 -4.19 3.68
N TRP A 88 16.08 -3.67 2.99
CA TRP A 88 15.98 -2.25 2.65
C TRP A 88 15.95 -1.35 3.90
N LEU A 89 15.37 -1.85 5.00
CA LEU A 89 15.36 -1.18 6.30
C LEU A 89 16.68 -1.39 7.07
N ASP A 90 17.21 -2.60 7.11
CA ASP A 90 18.40 -2.98 7.90
C ASP A 90 19.71 -2.39 7.35
N GLU A 91 19.85 -2.29 6.02
CA GLU A 91 21.02 -1.70 5.37
C GLU A 91 21.19 -0.21 5.76
N TYR A 92 20.12 0.47 6.22
CA TYR A 92 20.23 1.84 6.77
C TYR A 92 20.66 1.88 8.24
N SER A 93 20.06 1.01 9.06
CA SER A 93 20.41 0.88 10.50
C SER A 93 21.92 0.68 10.67
N SER A 94 22.51 -0.16 9.82
CA SER A 94 23.94 -0.46 9.80
C SER A 94 24.80 0.63 9.14
N SER A 95 24.36 1.24 8.04
CA SER A 95 25.11 2.30 7.34
C SER A 95 25.07 3.67 8.03
N SER A 96 24.18 3.89 9.01
CA SER A 96 24.28 5.06 9.92
C SER A 96 25.58 5.04 10.74
N SER A 97 26.27 3.89 10.80
CA SER A 97 27.59 3.74 11.43
C SER A 97 28.76 3.70 10.45
N GLN A 98 28.54 3.50 9.15
CA GLN A 98 29.60 3.44 8.13
C GLN A 98 29.09 3.90 6.76
N MET A 99 29.53 5.10 6.40
CA MET A 99 29.35 5.72 5.10
C MET A 99 30.30 5.03 4.11
N THR A 100 29.82 4.05 3.34
CA THR A 100 30.51 3.63 2.09
C THR A 100 29.50 3.38 0.98
N SER A 101 29.79 4.02 -0.13
CA SER A 101 29.05 4.17 -1.37
C SER A 101 28.86 2.86 -2.11
N ASP A 102 27.62 2.41 -2.24
CA ASP A 102 27.16 1.60 -3.36
C ASP A 102 25.78 2.14 -3.78
N ILE A 103 25.79 3.28 -4.47
CA ILE A 103 24.60 4.00 -4.94
C ILE A 103 24.06 3.40 -6.26
N ASP A 104 24.83 2.58 -6.96
CA ASP A 104 24.53 2.16 -8.33
C ASP A 104 23.43 1.10 -8.45
N ASP A 105 23.21 0.24 -7.45
CA ASP A 105 22.08 -0.71 -7.47
C ASP A 105 20.77 -0.08 -6.96
N PHE A 106 20.87 1.01 -6.20
CA PHE A 106 19.71 1.79 -5.70
C PHE A 106 19.01 2.57 -6.82
N ASN A 107 19.78 3.15 -7.74
CA ASN A 107 19.23 3.89 -8.87
C ASN A 107 18.57 2.97 -9.89
N ARG A 108 19.09 1.74 -10.09
CA ARG A 108 18.56 0.83 -11.11
C ARG A 108 17.15 0.32 -10.84
N LEU A 109 16.74 0.22 -9.57
CA LEU A 109 15.37 -0.19 -9.22
C LEU A 109 14.41 1.00 -9.14
N ALA A 110 14.89 2.18 -8.73
CA ALA A 110 14.18 3.44 -8.91
C ALA A 110 13.91 3.73 -10.41
N GLU A 111 14.92 3.53 -11.27
CA GLU A 111 14.82 3.60 -12.73
C GLU A 111 13.92 2.47 -13.29
N SER A 112 13.95 1.26 -12.72
CA SER A 112 13.02 0.19 -13.14
C SER A 112 11.56 0.52 -12.84
N MET A 113 11.30 1.30 -11.77
CA MET A 113 10.00 1.87 -11.48
C MET A 113 9.68 3.07 -12.40
N GLU A 114 10.68 3.87 -12.79
CA GLU A 114 10.53 4.96 -13.77
C GLU A 114 10.23 4.46 -15.19
N THR A 115 10.71 3.26 -15.57
CA THR A 115 10.51 2.71 -16.93
C THR A 115 9.08 2.28 -17.28
N LEU A 116 8.10 2.41 -16.37
CA LEU A 116 6.71 2.02 -16.65
C LEU A 116 5.80 3.12 -17.22
N ASN A 117 6.24 4.38 -17.35
CA ASN A 117 5.36 5.42 -17.93
C ASN A 117 6.08 6.37 -18.89
N LEU A 118 5.97 6.08 -20.19
CA LEU A 118 6.16 7.06 -21.25
C LEU A 118 4.91 7.96 -21.36
N SER A 119 5.16 9.27 -21.33
CA SER A 119 4.36 10.39 -21.88
C SER A 119 3.10 10.87 -21.13
N SER A 120 3.25 11.99 -20.38
CA SER A 120 2.38 13.21 -20.33
C SER A 120 2.61 13.98 -18.99
N PRO A 121 2.31 15.30 -18.91
CA PRO A 121 3.26 16.34 -18.48
C PRO A 121 3.33 16.58 -16.97
N LEU A 122 4.45 17.24 -16.57
CA LEU A 122 4.83 17.73 -15.25
C LEU A 122 3.64 18.10 -14.33
N ASN A 123 3.30 17.19 -13.44
CA ASN A 123 2.88 17.52 -12.09
C ASN A 123 3.83 16.74 -11.20
N ILE A 124 4.64 17.42 -10.39
CA ILE A 124 5.51 16.74 -9.42
C ILE A 124 4.59 15.85 -8.59
N PRO A 125 4.72 14.51 -8.65
CA PRO A 125 3.87 13.64 -7.86
C PRO A 125 4.14 13.95 -6.39
N THR A 126 3.15 14.50 -5.69
CA THR A 126 3.23 14.71 -4.26
C THR A 126 3.34 13.34 -3.62
N GLU A 127 4.52 13.02 -3.09
CA GLU A 127 4.76 11.75 -2.40
C GLU A 127 3.73 11.64 -1.25
N PRO A 128 3.00 10.51 -1.14
CA PRO A 128 1.98 10.36 -0.11
C PRO A 128 2.59 10.45 1.28
N SER A 129 1.91 11.18 2.17
CA SER A 129 2.24 11.17 3.59
C SER A 129 2.05 9.76 4.16
N LEU A 130 2.74 9.45 5.27
CA LEU A 130 2.56 8.16 5.97
C LEU A 130 1.09 7.93 6.35
N LYS A 131 0.39 9.00 6.74
CA LYS A 131 -1.03 8.96 7.08
C LYS A 131 -1.89 8.53 5.89
N GLU A 132 -1.57 8.97 4.69
CA GLU A 132 -2.30 8.58 3.48
C GLU A 132 -2.02 7.14 3.09
N LEU A 133 -0.77 6.70 3.20
CA LEU A 133 -0.42 5.30 3.02
C LEU A 133 -1.22 4.41 3.98
N LEU A 134 -1.32 4.78 5.26
CA LEU A 134 -2.13 4.03 6.23
C LEU A 134 -3.62 4.03 5.87
N LYS A 135 -4.17 5.14 5.39
CA LYS A 135 -5.57 5.18 4.90
C LYS A 135 -5.78 4.22 3.74
N TRP A 136 -4.84 4.16 2.80
CA TRP A 136 -4.90 3.23 1.67
C TRP A 136 -4.80 1.78 2.14
N PHE A 137 -3.90 1.48 3.07
CA PHE A 137 -3.80 0.15 3.67
C PHE A 137 -5.14 -0.28 4.29
N THR A 138 -5.75 0.58 5.12
CA THR A 138 -7.05 0.31 5.72
C THR A 138 -8.12 0.09 4.66
N LEU A 139 -8.19 0.95 3.64
CA LEU A 139 -9.19 0.84 2.58
C LEU A 139 -9.08 -0.48 1.80
N ILE A 140 -7.85 -0.90 1.47
CA ILE A 140 -7.59 -2.18 0.78
C ILE A 140 -7.96 -3.35 1.69
N TYR A 141 -7.61 -3.28 2.97
CA TYR A 141 -7.95 -4.31 3.94
C TYR A 141 -9.47 -4.48 4.08
N GLU A 142 -10.20 -3.38 4.26
CA GLU A 142 -11.65 -3.38 4.36
C GLU A 142 -12.31 -3.94 3.10
N PHE A 143 -11.82 -3.54 1.92
CA PHE A 143 -12.34 -4.01 0.65
C PHE A 143 -12.13 -5.52 0.44
N LYS A 144 -10.97 -6.05 0.84
CA LYS A 144 -10.65 -7.47 0.64
C LYS A 144 -11.24 -8.41 1.70
N PHE A 145 -11.22 -7.98 2.97
CA PHE A 145 -11.44 -8.89 4.10
C PHE A 145 -12.73 -8.64 4.87
N ILE A 146 -13.29 -7.43 4.83
CA ILE A 146 -14.53 -7.11 5.56
C ILE A 146 -15.73 -7.12 4.62
N PHE A 147 -15.62 -6.41 3.50
CA PHE A 147 -16.78 -6.03 2.71
C PHE A 147 -16.86 -6.67 1.33
N GLY A 148 -15.73 -7.06 0.75
CA GLY A 148 -15.66 -7.65 -0.57
C GLY A 148 -15.09 -9.07 -0.54
N ASP A 149 -14.20 -9.30 -1.49
CA ASP A 149 -13.57 -10.59 -1.71
C ASP A 149 -12.05 -10.47 -1.73
N ILE A 150 -11.37 -11.56 -1.41
CA ILE A 150 -9.92 -11.63 -1.38
C ILE A 150 -9.27 -11.31 -2.75
N SER A 151 -10.03 -11.46 -3.85
CA SER A 151 -9.64 -11.11 -5.21
C SER A 151 -9.86 -9.63 -5.57
N CYS A 152 -10.58 -8.87 -4.74
CA CYS A 152 -10.82 -7.45 -4.96
C CYS A 152 -9.50 -6.66 -4.96
N LYS A 153 -9.38 -5.71 -5.90
CA LYS A 153 -8.21 -4.85 -6.04
C LYS A 153 -8.61 -3.50 -6.64
N PHE A 154 -7.89 -2.46 -6.24
CA PHE A 154 -7.99 -1.16 -6.89
C PHE A 154 -7.23 -1.17 -8.21
N THR A 155 -7.85 -0.60 -9.24
CA THR A 155 -7.17 -0.32 -10.50
C THR A 155 -6.42 1.02 -10.36
N ASN A 156 -5.19 1.08 -10.86
CA ASN A 156 -4.37 2.28 -10.84
C ASN A 156 -3.96 2.75 -9.44
N LEU A 157 -3.69 1.82 -8.52
CA LEU A 157 -3.06 2.15 -7.25
C LEU A 157 -1.57 2.44 -7.52
N ASN A 158 -1.25 3.71 -7.77
CA ASN A 158 0.12 4.15 -7.92
C ASN A 158 0.40 5.27 -6.92
N PHE A 159 1.44 5.07 -6.10
CA PHE A 159 1.89 6.00 -5.07
C PHE A 159 3.11 6.80 -5.51
N VAL A 160 3.54 6.60 -6.76
CA VAL A 160 4.74 7.19 -7.38
C VAL A 160 4.37 7.84 -8.71
#